data_AF-A0ABD6WD88-F1
#
_entry.id   AF-A0ABD6WD88-F1
#
_cell.length_a   1.000
_cell.length_b   1.000
_cell.length_c   1.000
_cell.angle_alpha   90.00
_cell.angle_beta   90.00
_cell.angle_gamma   90.00
#
_symmetry.space_group_name_H-M   'P 1'
#
loop_
_entity.id
_entity.type
_entity.pdbx_description
1 polymer ?
#
loop_
_entity_poly.entity_id
_entity_poly.type
_entity_poly.pdbx_seq_one_letter_code
_entity_poly.pdbx_strand_id
1 'polypeptide(L)'
;MKAPEKRTVAVVINPSKFDDVGAAEDLVATIARRHGWKEPLWFETSPGDSGAAAARAALEAGPDLVCSMGGDGTVRAVATVLRGTGVPYGLLPSGTGNLLARNLGIPLGSLPEAVEIALLGQDRAIDVGTAAFDDGEERVFMVMGGVGLDAEIMDKTDEELKKRVGWGAYFAAGAPAMFKAGFEVTLTIDGAEEPPQRCFMVLACNCSSVVANIELAAGAVLDDGDLELVLLRRRFGLALDVATGNRNGLASLRQWPGREFSFELDQPVLAELDGDPVGRTRSGRFGVDPGALLVRLPVPTPRSPGLTPHDSVIVDTSAIATLLPEPPSS
;
A
#
# COMPACT_ATOMS: atom_id res chain seq x y z
N MET A 1 -43.18 0.18 18.11
CA MET A 1 -41.86 0.43 17.52
C MET A 1 -41.36 -0.88 16.91
N LYS A 2 -40.99 -0.89 15.63
CA LYS A 2 -40.30 -2.04 15.01
C LYS A 2 -38.93 -2.19 15.71
N ALA A 3 -38.52 -3.40 16.07
CA ALA A 3 -37.15 -3.63 16.51
C ALA A 3 -36.20 -3.13 15.40
N PRO A 4 -35.07 -2.48 15.73
CA PRO A 4 -34.12 -2.05 14.72
C PRO A 4 -33.70 -3.26 13.88
N GLU A 5 -33.70 -3.09 12.57
CA GLU A 5 -33.31 -4.16 11.66
C GLU A 5 -31.84 -4.52 11.91
N LYS A 6 -31.56 -5.81 12.09
CA LYS A 6 -30.19 -6.28 12.35
C LYS A 6 -29.33 -6.02 11.12
N ARG A 7 -28.14 -5.47 11.34
CA ARG A 7 -27.15 -5.19 10.29
C ARG A 7 -26.56 -6.48 9.72
N THR A 8 -26.10 -6.43 8.48
CA THR A 8 -25.54 -7.54 7.71
C THR A 8 -24.09 -7.23 7.36
N VAL A 9 -23.21 -8.21 7.57
CA VAL A 9 -21.81 -8.14 7.13
C VAL A 9 -21.59 -9.18 6.02
N ALA A 10 -20.93 -8.77 4.93
CA ALA A 10 -20.44 -9.67 3.90
C ALA A 10 -18.92 -9.81 4.02
N VAL A 11 -18.41 -11.03 3.98
CA VAL A 11 -16.99 -11.34 4.12
C VAL A 11 -16.48 -11.95 2.83
N VAL A 12 -15.53 -11.28 2.20
CA VAL A 12 -14.77 -11.78 1.04
C VAL A 12 -13.54 -12.50 1.58
N ILE A 13 -13.50 -13.82 1.45
CA ILE A 13 -12.47 -14.67 2.06
C ILE A 13 -11.56 -15.31 1.01
N ASN A 14 -10.25 -15.26 1.25
CA ASN A 14 -9.29 -16.09 0.53
C ASN A 14 -9.05 -17.40 1.32
N PRO A 15 -9.67 -18.52 0.91
CA PRO A 15 -9.60 -19.77 1.67
C PRO A 15 -8.19 -20.35 1.73
N SER A 16 -7.31 -20.01 0.77
CA SER A 16 -5.92 -20.50 0.75
C SER A 16 -5.04 -19.99 1.89
N LYS A 17 -5.54 -19.03 2.69
CA LYS A 17 -4.85 -18.45 3.85
C LYS A 17 -5.21 -19.12 5.17
N PHE A 18 -6.04 -20.16 5.14
CA PHE A 18 -6.55 -20.83 6.34
C PHE A 18 -6.37 -22.34 6.24
N ASP A 19 -5.91 -22.94 7.33
CA ASP A 19 -5.92 -24.40 7.49
C ASP A 19 -7.35 -24.92 7.76
N ASP A 20 -8.16 -24.11 8.46
CA ASP A 20 -9.56 -24.39 8.79
C ASP A 20 -10.40 -23.12 8.58
N VAL A 21 -11.07 -23.04 7.43
CA VAL A 21 -11.99 -21.95 7.10
C VAL A 21 -13.21 -21.96 8.01
N GLY A 22 -13.76 -23.13 8.34
CA GLY A 22 -14.96 -23.25 9.17
C GLY A 22 -14.77 -22.69 10.58
N ALA A 23 -13.60 -22.91 11.18
CA ALA A 23 -13.27 -22.32 12.47
C ALA A 23 -13.21 -20.78 12.42
N ALA A 24 -12.72 -20.20 11.32
CA ALA A 24 -12.72 -18.75 11.11
C ALA A 24 -14.15 -18.23 10.92
N GLU A 25 -14.98 -18.93 10.15
CA GLU A 25 -16.38 -18.57 9.94
C GLU A 25 -17.19 -18.60 11.24
N ASP A 26 -17.05 -19.67 12.03
CA ASP A 26 -17.70 -19.84 13.33
C ASP A 26 -17.32 -18.73 14.31
N LEU A 27 -16.04 -18.32 14.31
CA LEU A 27 -15.56 -17.23 15.14
C LEU A 27 -16.23 -15.90 14.75
N VAL A 28 -16.24 -15.56 13.45
CA VAL A 28 -16.87 -14.32 12.97
C VAL A 28 -18.37 -14.34 13.27
N ALA A 29 -19.06 -15.45 13.00
CA ALA A 29 -20.47 -15.63 13.30
C ALA A 29 -20.79 -15.46 14.79
N THR A 30 -19.95 -16.02 15.66
CA THR A 30 -20.09 -15.89 17.12
C THR A 30 -19.98 -14.44 17.57
N ILE A 31 -19.00 -13.69 17.07
CA ILE A 31 -18.79 -12.28 17.43
C ILE A 31 -19.92 -11.41 16.83
N ALA A 32 -20.29 -11.63 15.56
CA ALA A 32 -21.41 -10.95 14.91
C ALA A 32 -22.71 -11.09 15.71
N ARG A 33 -23.04 -12.32 16.11
CA ARG A 33 -24.23 -12.64 16.91
C ARG A 33 -24.18 -11.96 18.28
N ARG A 34 -23.03 -11.96 18.95
CA ARG A 34 -22.82 -11.29 20.24
C ARG A 34 -23.13 -9.79 20.15
N HIS A 35 -22.80 -9.16 19.02
CA HIS A 35 -23.02 -7.73 18.79
C HIS A 35 -24.33 -7.41 18.03
N GLY A 36 -25.23 -8.39 17.88
CA GLY A 36 -26.56 -8.17 17.32
C GLY A 36 -26.62 -8.07 15.80
N TRP A 37 -25.56 -8.45 15.09
CA TRP A 37 -25.55 -8.57 13.63
C TRP A 37 -26.31 -9.85 13.18
N LYS A 38 -26.71 -9.88 11.91
CA LYS A 38 -27.19 -11.10 11.25
C LYS A 38 -26.03 -12.08 11.05
N GLU A 39 -26.36 -13.30 10.63
CA GLU A 39 -25.36 -14.27 10.20
C GLU A 39 -24.53 -13.68 9.04
N PRO A 40 -23.19 -13.74 9.07
CA PRO A 40 -22.35 -13.22 7.99
C PRO A 40 -22.64 -13.89 6.64
N LEU A 41 -22.54 -13.13 5.57
CA LEU A 41 -22.57 -13.64 4.20
C LEU A 41 -21.13 -13.91 3.74
N TRP A 42 -20.87 -15.07 3.13
CA TRP A 42 -19.52 -15.49 2.75
C TRP A 42 -19.34 -15.54 1.24
N PHE A 43 -18.24 -14.98 0.75
CA PHE A 43 -17.89 -14.91 -0.66
C PHE A 43 -16.42 -15.32 -0.84
N GLU A 44 -16.19 -16.51 -1.37
CA GLU A 44 -14.82 -17.01 -1.56
C GLU A 44 -14.17 -16.44 -2.82
N THR A 45 -12.90 -16.05 -2.70
CA THR A 45 -12.05 -15.76 -3.86
C THR A 45 -11.68 -17.05 -4.59
N SER A 46 -11.42 -16.98 -5.89
CA SER A 46 -10.94 -18.14 -6.66
C SER A 46 -9.42 -18.06 -6.90
N PRO A 47 -8.71 -19.19 -7.10
CA PRO A 47 -7.26 -19.19 -7.33
C PRO A 47 -6.78 -18.36 -8.54
N GLY A 48 -7.68 -18.01 -9.47
CA GLY A 48 -7.38 -17.17 -10.65
C GLY A 48 -7.97 -15.76 -10.58
N ASP A 49 -8.67 -15.41 -9.50
CA ASP A 49 -9.23 -14.09 -9.28
C ASP A 49 -8.73 -13.55 -7.94
N SER A 50 -8.06 -12.41 -7.97
CA SER A 50 -7.64 -11.64 -6.79
C SER A 50 -8.76 -11.43 -5.73
N GLY A 51 -10.03 -11.57 -6.15
CA GLY A 51 -11.22 -11.51 -5.32
C GLY A 51 -12.26 -10.53 -5.87
N ALA A 52 -12.08 -10.01 -7.07
CA ALA A 52 -12.90 -8.95 -7.63
C ALA A 52 -14.33 -9.43 -7.93
N ALA A 53 -14.52 -10.68 -8.38
CA ALA A 53 -15.86 -11.23 -8.57
C ALA A 53 -16.57 -11.44 -7.23
N ALA A 54 -15.86 -11.99 -6.24
CA ALA A 54 -16.37 -12.18 -4.88
C ALA A 54 -16.75 -10.84 -4.22
N ALA A 55 -15.92 -9.81 -4.39
CA ALA A 55 -16.19 -8.46 -3.88
C ALA A 55 -17.42 -7.82 -4.54
N ARG A 56 -17.61 -7.97 -5.85
CA ARG A 56 -18.82 -7.48 -6.54
C ARG A 56 -20.07 -8.19 -6.03
N ALA A 57 -20.03 -9.51 -5.93
CA ALA A 57 -21.15 -10.29 -5.39
C ALA A 57 -21.47 -9.92 -3.93
N ALA A 58 -20.44 -9.67 -3.12
CA ALA A 58 -20.59 -9.20 -1.74
C ALA A 58 -21.28 -7.83 -1.67
N LEU A 59 -20.90 -6.89 -2.54
CA LEU A 59 -21.52 -5.56 -2.63
C LEU A 59 -22.97 -5.64 -3.14
N GLU A 60 -23.23 -6.45 -4.17
CA GLU A 60 -24.57 -6.65 -4.76
C GLU A 60 -25.58 -7.24 -3.78
N ALA A 61 -25.12 -7.98 -2.76
CA ALA A 61 -25.96 -8.47 -1.68
C ALA A 61 -26.50 -7.35 -0.75
N GLY A 62 -26.04 -6.11 -0.93
CA GLY A 62 -26.47 -4.92 -0.18
C GLY A 62 -26.18 -4.96 1.33
N PRO A 63 -24.97 -5.33 1.78
CA PRO A 63 -24.64 -5.40 3.20
C PRO A 63 -24.43 -4.00 3.80
N ASP A 64 -24.48 -3.92 5.14
CA ASP A 64 -24.12 -2.72 5.89
C ASP A 64 -22.60 -2.55 6.07
N LEU A 65 -21.83 -3.62 5.80
CA LEU A 65 -20.39 -3.70 5.93
C LEU A 65 -19.86 -4.81 5.01
N VAL A 66 -18.79 -4.52 4.28
CA VAL A 66 -18.00 -5.54 3.58
C VAL A 66 -16.67 -5.71 4.30
N CYS A 67 -16.21 -6.94 4.47
CA CYS A 67 -14.92 -7.25 5.05
C CYS A 67 -14.06 -8.05 4.06
N SER A 68 -12.76 -7.76 4.01
CA SER A 68 -11.79 -8.65 3.36
C SER A 68 -11.13 -9.54 4.40
N MET A 69 -11.09 -10.84 4.15
CA MET A 69 -10.37 -11.82 4.93
C MET A 69 -9.31 -12.50 4.05
N GLY A 70 -8.17 -11.84 3.90
CA GLY A 70 -7.13 -12.25 2.95
C GLY A 70 -5.83 -11.45 3.11
N GLY A 71 -4.94 -11.57 2.12
CA GLY A 71 -3.74 -10.75 1.99
C GLY A 71 -3.96 -9.48 1.17
N ASP A 72 -2.87 -8.78 0.85
CA ASP A 72 -2.91 -7.46 0.20
C ASP A 72 -3.64 -7.46 -1.15
N GLY A 73 -3.50 -8.52 -1.97
CA GLY A 73 -4.26 -8.65 -3.22
C GLY A 73 -5.79 -8.74 -3.02
N THR A 74 -6.25 -9.46 -1.99
CA THR A 74 -7.68 -9.50 -1.63
C THR A 74 -8.16 -8.15 -1.10
N VAL A 75 -7.32 -7.49 -0.28
CA VAL A 75 -7.60 -6.15 0.23
C VAL A 75 -7.78 -5.16 -0.91
N ARG A 76 -6.87 -5.17 -1.89
CA ARG A 76 -6.93 -4.32 -3.07
C ARG A 76 -8.14 -4.62 -3.93
N ALA A 77 -8.46 -5.90 -4.18
CA ALA A 77 -9.64 -6.29 -4.97
C ALA A 77 -10.95 -5.80 -4.34
N VAL A 78 -11.10 -5.92 -3.02
CA VAL A 78 -12.28 -5.40 -2.30
C VAL A 78 -12.30 -3.88 -2.32
N ALA A 79 -11.16 -3.21 -2.08
CA ALA A 79 -11.08 -1.76 -2.13
C ALA A 79 -11.45 -1.19 -3.51
N THR A 80 -11.01 -1.82 -4.61
CA THR A 80 -11.40 -1.45 -5.98
C THR A 80 -12.91 -1.42 -6.16
N VAL A 81 -13.62 -2.41 -5.60
CA VAL A 81 -15.08 -2.52 -5.74
C VAL A 81 -15.82 -1.55 -4.82
N LEU A 82 -15.29 -1.28 -3.63
CA LEU A 82 -15.92 -0.41 -2.65
C LEU A 82 -15.61 1.08 -2.84
N ARG A 83 -14.57 1.42 -3.59
CA ARG A 83 -14.19 2.80 -3.96
C ARG A 83 -15.42 3.57 -4.47
N GLY A 84 -15.76 4.66 -3.79
CA GLY A 84 -16.87 5.55 -4.13
C GLY A 84 -18.27 5.05 -3.75
N THR A 85 -18.41 3.85 -3.16
CA THR A 85 -19.73 3.28 -2.82
C THR A 85 -20.29 3.81 -1.50
N GLY A 86 -19.43 4.27 -0.59
CA GLY A 86 -19.80 4.67 0.77
C GLY A 86 -20.13 3.49 1.70
N VAL A 87 -20.05 2.23 1.23
CA VAL A 87 -20.21 1.05 2.09
C VAL A 87 -18.98 0.89 2.97
N PRO A 88 -19.12 0.80 4.31
CA PRO A 88 -18.01 0.59 5.22
C PRO A 88 -17.21 -0.68 4.88
N TYR A 89 -15.90 -0.59 5.08
CA TYR A 89 -14.93 -1.64 4.78
C TYR A 89 -14.15 -2.06 6.03
N GLY A 90 -14.22 -3.35 6.39
CA GLY A 90 -13.47 -3.97 7.47
C GLY A 90 -12.28 -4.80 6.97
N LEU A 91 -11.13 -4.69 7.63
CA LEU A 91 -9.95 -5.49 7.34
C LEU A 91 -9.83 -6.63 8.35
N LEU A 92 -9.82 -7.88 7.87
CA LEU A 92 -9.55 -9.09 8.65
C LEU A 92 -8.23 -9.70 8.14
N PRO A 93 -7.08 -9.26 8.68
CA PRO A 93 -5.78 -9.56 8.07
C PRO A 93 -5.43 -11.04 8.19
N SER A 94 -5.13 -11.70 7.07
CA SER A 94 -4.66 -13.09 7.04
C SER A 94 -3.50 -13.35 6.06
N GLY A 95 -2.95 -12.28 5.47
CA GLY A 95 -1.75 -12.34 4.63
C GLY A 95 -0.44 -12.17 5.40
N THR A 96 0.68 -12.28 4.68
CA THR A 96 2.03 -12.05 5.22
C THR A 96 2.35 -10.55 5.31
N GLY A 97 1.98 -9.78 4.29
CA GLY A 97 2.22 -8.34 4.19
C GLY A 97 1.28 -7.54 5.09
N ASN A 98 -0.01 -7.54 4.76
CA ASN A 98 -1.08 -6.81 5.45
C ASN A 98 -0.75 -5.30 5.57
N LEU A 99 -0.31 -4.71 4.46
CA LEU A 99 0.31 -3.39 4.40
C LEU A 99 -0.67 -2.29 4.85
N LEU A 100 -1.91 -2.30 4.35
CA LEU A 100 -2.92 -1.32 4.74
C LEU A 100 -3.31 -1.49 6.23
N ALA A 101 -3.52 -2.72 6.68
CA ALA A 101 -3.86 -3.02 8.06
C ALA A 101 -2.77 -2.52 9.04
N ARG A 102 -1.49 -2.66 8.70
CA ARG A 102 -0.37 -2.07 9.48
C ARG A 102 -0.48 -0.55 9.56
N ASN A 103 -0.69 0.11 8.43
CA ASN A 103 -0.74 1.57 8.35
C ASN A 103 -1.97 2.15 9.07
N LEU A 104 -3.05 1.38 9.22
CA LEU A 104 -4.26 1.74 9.96
C LEU A 104 -4.26 1.30 11.43
N GLY A 105 -3.23 0.57 11.88
CA GLY A 105 -3.14 0.07 13.25
C GLY A 105 -4.12 -1.08 13.56
N ILE A 106 -4.53 -1.86 12.56
CA ILE A 106 -5.36 -3.06 12.74
C ILE A 106 -4.48 -4.22 13.25
N PRO A 107 -4.88 -4.97 14.30
CA PRO A 107 -4.13 -6.11 14.81
C PRO A 107 -3.94 -7.22 13.76
N LEU A 108 -2.70 -7.67 13.55
CA LEU A 108 -2.37 -8.66 12.49
C LEU A 108 -2.35 -10.12 12.95
N GLY A 109 -2.48 -10.37 14.25
CA GLY A 109 -2.40 -11.71 14.85
C GLY A 109 -3.60 -12.11 15.68
N SER A 110 -4.67 -11.30 15.66
CA SER A 110 -5.87 -11.50 16.46
C SER A 110 -7.09 -11.28 15.58
N LEU A 111 -7.54 -12.37 14.93
CA LEU A 111 -8.79 -12.36 14.16
C LEU A 111 -9.98 -11.91 15.02
N PRO A 112 -10.15 -12.33 16.29
CA PRO A 112 -11.23 -11.82 17.14
C PRO A 112 -11.24 -10.29 17.26
N GLU A 113 -10.08 -9.67 17.52
CA GLU A 113 -9.97 -8.21 17.65
C GLU A 113 -10.26 -7.50 16.33
N ALA A 114 -9.74 -8.02 15.21
CA ALA A 114 -10.01 -7.45 13.89
C ALA A 114 -11.51 -7.50 13.54
N VAL A 115 -12.21 -8.57 13.92
CA VAL A 115 -13.67 -8.69 13.76
C VAL A 115 -14.41 -7.69 14.65
N GLU A 116 -14.01 -7.54 15.92
CA GLU A 116 -14.60 -6.53 16.79
C GLU A 116 -14.42 -5.11 16.23
N ILE A 117 -13.24 -4.78 15.71
CA ILE A 117 -12.97 -3.50 15.06
C ILE A 117 -13.86 -3.33 13.81
N ALA A 118 -13.96 -4.36 12.96
CA ALA A 118 -14.80 -4.27 11.76
C ALA A 118 -16.27 -4.02 12.10
N LEU A 119 -16.81 -4.67 13.14
CA LEU A 119 -18.22 -4.59 13.50
C LEU A 119 -18.59 -3.37 14.36
N LEU A 120 -17.66 -2.87 15.17
CA LEU A 120 -17.92 -1.85 16.20
C LEU A 120 -17.09 -0.58 16.03
N GLY A 121 -16.11 -0.60 15.15
CA GLY A 121 -15.21 0.50 14.89
C GLY A 121 -15.90 1.72 14.30
N GLN A 122 -15.17 2.83 14.33
CA GLN A 122 -15.60 4.09 13.73
C GLN A 122 -15.26 4.13 12.25
N ASP A 123 -16.09 4.82 11.48
CA ASP A 123 -15.89 5.03 10.05
C ASP A 123 -14.88 6.18 9.83
N ARG A 124 -13.90 5.96 8.95
CA ARG A 124 -13.00 7.00 8.46
C ARG A 124 -12.91 6.89 6.95
N ALA A 125 -13.13 8.00 6.25
CA ALA A 125 -12.86 8.08 4.82
C ALA A 125 -11.34 8.17 4.62
N ILE A 126 -10.80 7.33 3.76
CA ILE A 126 -9.40 7.35 3.37
C ILE A 126 -9.29 7.45 1.85
N ASP A 127 -8.15 7.97 1.43
CA ASP A 127 -7.76 8.14 0.05
C ASP A 127 -7.40 6.81 -0.60
N VAL A 128 -7.67 6.71 -1.89
CA VAL A 128 -7.32 5.55 -2.71
C VAL A 128 -6.37 6.00 -3.81
N GLY A 129 -5.18 5.39 -3.86
CA GLY A 129 -4.25 5.61 -4.95
C GLY A 129 -4.77 4.97 -6.24
N THR A 130 -4.60 5.64 -7.37
CA THR A 130 -4.93 5.15 -8.71
C THR A 130 -3.67 5.11 -9.57
N ALA A 131 -3.59 4.16 -10.49
CA ALA A 131 -2.47 4.00 -11.39
C ALA A 131 -2.96 3.54 -12.76
N ALA A 132 -2.35 4.05 -13.83
CA ALA A 132 -2.48 3.50 -15.17
C ALA A 132 -1.12 3.51 -15.86
N PHE A 133 -0.81 2.43 -16.56
CA PHE A 133 0.48 2.23 -17.24
C PHE A 133 0.25 2.16 -18.76
N ASP A 134 1.21 1.63 -19.51
CA ASP A 134 1.14 1.56 -20.99
C ASP A 134 -0.10 0.83 -21.54
N ASP A 135 -0.71 -0.06 -20.78
CA ASP A 135 -1.94 -0.76 -21.19
C ASP A 135 -3.21 0.09 -21.05
N GLY A 136 -3.11 1.27 -20.42
CA GLY A 136 -4.22 2.20 -20.20
C GLY A 136 -5.26 1.72 -19.19
N GLU A 137 -5.08 0.55 -18.58
CA GLU A 137 -6.02 0.03 -17.58
C GLU A 137 -5.78 0.74 -16.25
N GLU A 138 -6.83 1.42 -15.77
CA GLU A 138 -6.82 2.02 -14.44
C GLU A 138 -6.93 0.93 -13.37
N ARG A 139 -6.01 1.00 -12.42
CA ARG A 139 -5.90 0.13 -11.26
C ARG A 139 -5.80 1.00 -10.02
N VAL A 140 -6.02 0.41 -8.85
CA VAL A 140 -5.88 1.12 -7.57
C VAL A 140 -4.76 0.51 -6.75
N PHE A 141 -4.27 1.25 -5.77
CA PHE A 141 -3.37 0.77 -4.72
C PHE A 141 -3.76 1.43 -3.41
N MET A 142 -3.45 0.76 -2.29
CA MET A 142 -3.82 1.24 -0.97
C MET A 142 -2.66 1.89 -0.22
N VAL A 143 -1.42 1.47 -0.50
CA VAL A 143 -0.22 1.86 0.24
C VAL A 143 0.78 2.52 -0.70
N MET A 144 1.12 1.88 -1.82
CA MET A 144 2.02 2.47 -2.80
C MET A 144 1.84 1.89 -4.21
N GLY A 145 2.14 2.70 -5.22
CA GLY A 145 2.41 2.27 -6.59
C GLY A 145 3.79 2.74 -7.02
N GLY A 146 4.44 2.05 -7.94
CA GLY A 146 5.78 2.46 -8.31
C GLY A 146 6.40 1.75 -9.50
N VAL A 147 7.52 2.30 -9.96
CA VAL A 147 8.41 1.69 -10.93
C VAL A 147 9.83 1.69 -10.40
N GLY A 148 10.57 0.64 -10.73
CA GLY A 148 11.96 0.57 -10.34
C GLY A 148 12.12 0.18 -8.89
N LEU A 149 12.02 -1.09 -8.62
CA LEU A 149 12.66 -1.74 -7.50
C LEU A 149 12.80 -3.17 -7.96
N ASP A 150 13.98 -3.50 -8.46
CA ASP A 150 14.14 -4.71 -9.25
C ASP A 150 13.63 -5.91 -8.44
N ALA A 151 12.71 -6.68 -9.01
CA ALA A 151 12.24 -7.93 -8.41
C ALA A 151 13.44 -8.83 -8.06
N GLU A 152 14.60 -8.71 -8.70
CA GLU A 152 15.83 -9.41 -8.30
C GLU A 152 16.37 -9.06 -6.90
N ILE A 153 16.00 -7.91 -6.31
CA ILE A 153 16.23 -7.63 -4.89
C ILE A 153 15.19 -8.36 -4.04
N MET A 154 13.96 -8.50 -4.54
CA MET A 154 12.81 -9.10 -3.85
C MET A 154 12.70 -10.65 -3.96
N ASP A 155 13.19 -11.22 -5.04
CA ASP A 155 12.85 -12.54 -5.61
C ASP A 155 13.93 -13.62 -5.38
N LYS A 156 15.01 -13.28 -4.66
CA LYS A 156 16.05 -14.26 -4.30
C LYS A 156 16.34 -14.28 -2.81
N THR A 157 15.38 -14.62 -1.96
CA THR A 157 15.68 -15.45 -0.77
C THR A 157 14.44 -15.94 0.01
N ASP A 158 14.56 -17.21 0.40
CA ASP A 158 13.81 -18.00 1.39
C ASP A 158 13.08 -17.17 2.47
N GLU A 159 11.77 -17.41 2.62
CA GLU A 159 10.94 -16.75 3.64
C GLU A 159 11.45 -16.97 5.08
N GLU A 160 12.17 -18.07 5.31
CA GLU A 160 12.79 -18.39 6.61
C GLU A 160 14.02 -17.52 6.92
N LEU A 161 14.72 -17.01 5.90
CA LEU A 161 15.83 -16.08 6.07
C LEU A 161 15.33 -14.67 6.45
N LYS A 162 14.17 -14.27 5.90
CA LYS A 162 13.50 -12.98 6.20
C LYS A 162 13.13 -12.82 7.68
N LYS A 163 12.75 -13.92 8.34
CA LYS A 163 12.36 -13.92 9.77
C LYS A 163 13.54 -13.80 10.74
N ARG A 164 14.76 -14.17 10.33
CA ARG A 164 15.91 -14.30 11.25
C ARG A 164 16.90 -13.15 11.24
N VAL A 165 17.05 -12.43 10.13
CA VAL A 165 18.21 -11.52 9.95
C VAL A 165 17.84 -10.03 10.00
N GLY A 166 16.55 -9.69 9.94
CA GLY A 166 16.10 -8.30 9.89
C GLY A 166 16.41 -7.63 8.55
N TRP A 167 15.58 -6.68 8.16
CA TRP A 167 15.61 -6.06 6.82
C TRP A 167 16.93 -5.32 6.50
N GLY A 168 17.68 -4.86 7.50
CA GLY A 168 18.99 -4.22 7.28
C GLY A 168 20.03 -5.11 6.60
N ALA A 169 19.99 -6.43 6.84
CA ALA A 169 20.86 -7.39 6.16
C ALA A 169 20.39 -7.73 4.74
N TYR A 170 19.12 -7.44 4.42
CA TYR A 170 18.52 -7.68 3.10
C TYR A 170 19.10 -6.74 2.03
N PHE A 171 19.32 -5.47 2.39
CA PHE A 171 20.04 -4.54 1.54
C PHE A 171 21.50 -4.96 1.28
N ALA A 172 22.14 -5.67 2.22
CA ALA A 172 23.49 -6.21 2.02
C ALA A 172 23.51 -7.39 1.03
N ALA A 173 22.45 -8.20 0.97
CA ALA A 173 22.30 -9.29 0.00
C ALA A 173 22.00 -8.81 -1.44
N GLY A 174 21.39 -7.62 -1.57
CA GLY A 174 21.14 -6.95 -2.87
C GLY A 174 22.38 -6.29 -3.51
N ALA A 175 23.59 -6.48 -2.97
CA ALA A 175 24.81 -5.83 -3.43
C ALA A 175 25.10 -5.95 -4.95
N PRO A 176 24.81 -7.08 -5.65
CA PRO A 176 24.99 -7.16 -7.10
C PRO A 176 24.00 -6.30 -7.89
N ALA A 177 22.75 -6.17 -7.41
CA ALA A 177 21.73 -5.31 -8.02
C ALA A 177 22.07 -3.82 -7.87
N MET A 178 23.00 -3.46 -6.97
CA MET A 178 23.51 -2.10 -6.84
C MET A 178 24.40 -1.64 -7.99
N PHE A 179 24.83 -2.56 -8.87
CA PHE A 179 25.64 -2.26 -10.06
C PHE A 179 24.82 -2.14 -11.36
N LYS A 180 23.50 -2.39 -11.34
CA LYS A 180 22.65 -2.13 -12.50
C LYS A 180 22.58 -0.63 -12.76
N ALA A 181 22.73 -0.23 -14.02
CA ALA A 181 22.49 1.13 -14.44
C ALA A 181 21.04 1.51 -14.08
N GLY A 182 20.86 2.60 -13.34
CA GLY A 182 19.54 3.19 -13.14
C GLY A 182 18.94 3.67 -14.47
N PHE A 183 17.66 4.03 -14.46
CA PHE A 183 16.93 4.54 -15.61
C PHE A 183 16.77 6.06 -15.52
N GLU A 184 16.52 6.69 -16.67
CA GLU A 184 16.13 8.09 -16.73
C GLU A 184 14.61 8.20 -16.66
N VAL A 185 14.11 9.13 -15.85
CA VAL A 185 12.69 9.45 -15.74
C VAL A 185 12.46 10.93 -16.00
N THR A 186 11.43 11.24 -16.78
CA THR A 186 10.82 12.57 -16.87
C THR A 186 9.53 12.52 -16.08
N LEU A 187 9.34 13.45 -15.14
CA LEU A 187 8.17 13.50 -14.26
C LEU A 187 7.33 14.74 -14.57
N THR A 188 6.02 14.61 -14.50
CA THR A 188 5.11 15.75 -14.38
C THR A 188 4.36 15.61 -13.06
N ILE A 189 4.35 16.68 -12.26
CA ILE A 189 3.75 16.71 -10.93
C ILE A 189 2.71 17.82 -10.91
N ASP A 190 1.44 17.47 -10.79
CA ASP A 190 0.31 18.42 -10.84
C ASP A 190 0.39 19.39 -12.04
N GLY A 191 0.79 18.86 -13.20
CA GLY A 191 0.95 19.60 -14.45
C GLY A 191 2.27 20.37 -14.61
N ALA A 192 3.16 20.35 -13.61
CA ALA A 192 4.50 20.94 -13.70
C ALA A 192 5.55 19.89 -14.10
N GLU A 193 6.25 20.12 -15.19
CA GLU A 193 7.33 19.23 -15.66
C GLU A 193 8.61 19.41 -14.83
N GLU A 194 9.20 18.30 -14.42
CA GLU A 194 10.53 18.23 -13.84
C GLU A 194 11.56 17.82 -14.91
N PRO A 195 12.79 18.34 -14.87
CA PRO A 195 13.84 17.93 -15.79
C PRO A 195 14.12 16.41 -15.74
N PRO A 196 14.51 15.79 -16.86
CA PRO A 196 14.91 14.39 -16.88
C PRO A 196 16.00 14.10 -15.85
N GLN A 197 15.81 13.01 -15.10
CA GLN A 197 16.67 12.68 -13.98
C GLN A 197 16.90 11.19 -13.86
N ARG A 198 18.14 10.83 -13.57
CA ARG A 198 18.52 9.44 -13.38
C ARG A 198 18.17 8.96 -11.98
N CYS A 199 17.50 7.82 -11.91
CA CYS A 199 17.02 7.22 -10.67
C CYS A 199 17.06 5.68 -10.72
N PHE A 200 16.70 5.07 -9.60
CA PHE A 200 16.55 3.63 -9.45
C PHE A 200 15.13 3.21 -9.11
N MET A 201 14.30 4.16 -8.66
CA MET A 201 12.97 3.96 -8.14
C MET A 201 12.18 5.25 -8.18
N VAL A 202 10.91 5.12 -8.55
CA VAL A 202 9.84 6.12 -8.38
C VAL A 202 8.70 5.42 -7.64
N LEU A 203 8.27 5.94 -6.50
CA LEU A 203 7.09 5.47 -5.76
C LEU A 203 6.10 6.62 -5.61
N ALA A 204 4.82 6.36 -5.81
CA ALA A 204 3.73 7.20 -5.35
C ALA A 204 3.12 6.54 -4.11
N CYS A 205 3.19 7.21 -2.96
CA CYS A 205 2.86 6.64 -1.66
C CYS A 205 1.60 7.28 -1.09
N ASN A 206 0.62 6.43 -0.74
CA ASN A 206 -0.59 6.81 0.01
C ASN A 206 -0.39 6.69 1.53
N CYS A 207 0.63 5.93 1.94
CA CYS A 207 1.03 5.72 3.33
C CYS A 207 2.49 6.10 3.53
N SER A 208 2.83 6.59 4.73
CA SER A 208 4.21 6.91 5.05
C SER A 208 5.13 5.68 5.14
N SER A 209 4.56 4.57 5.60
CA SER A 209 5.25 3.29 5.76
C SER A 209 4.87 2.33 4.64
N VAL A 210 5.86 1.88 3.88
CA VAL A 210 5.69 0.99 2.74
C VAL A 210 6.08 -0.46 3.10
N VAL A 211 6.65 -1.22 2.17
CA VAL A 211 7.03 -2.62 2.39
C VAL A 211 7.98 -2.75 3.60
N ALA A 212 7.63 -3.70 4.48
CA ALA A 212 8.32 -4.03 5.74
C ALA A 212 8.56 -2.86 6.70
N ASN A 213 7.61 -1.96 6.75
CA ASN A 213 7.57 -0.88 7.73
C ASN A 213 8.72 0.14 7.58
N ILE A 214 9.23 0.28 6.36
CA ILE A 214 10.19 1.34 6.04
C ILE A 214 9.41 2.61 5.74
N GLU A 215 9.70 3.64 6.52
CA GLU A 215 9.19 4.99 6.29
C GLU A 215 9.99 5.65 5.16
N LEU A 216 9.48 5.57 3.93
CA LEU A 216 10.06 6.26 2.76
C LEU A 216 9.37 7.58 2.45
N ALA A 217 8.09 7.70 2.80
CA ALA A 217 7.23 8.84 2.48
C ALA A 217 6.75 9.51 3.77
N ALA A 218 7.66 10.09 4.55
CA ALA A 218 7.34 10.59 5.90
C ALA A 218 6.17 11.61 5.94
N GLY A 219 5.91 12.30 4.82
CA GLY A 219 4.79 13.23 4.64
C GLY A 219 3.44 12.61 4.29
N ALA A 220 3.38 11.35 3.82
CA ALA A 220 2.13 10.75 3.34
C ALA A 220 1.14 10.46 4.47
N VAL A 221 -0.08 10.97 4.32
CA VAL A 221 -1.22 10.74 5.21
C VAL A 221 -2.37 10.18 4.39
N LEU A 222 -3.02 9.13 4.88
CA LEU A 222 -4.07 8.39 4.16
C LEU A 222 -5.38 9.16 3.91
N ASP A 223 -5.52 10.39 4.38
CA ASP A 223 -6.77 11.15 4.28
C ASP A 223 -6.59 12.67 4.13
N ASP A 224 -5.46 13.10 3.56
CA ASP A 224 -5.19 14.51 3.25
C ASP A 224 -5.48 14.90 1.79
N GLY A 225 -5.78 13.92 0.94
CA GLY A 225 -6.13 14.08 -0.45
C GLY A 225 -4.94 14.21 -1.40
N ASP A 226 -3.72 13.94 -0.94
CA ASP A 226 -2.49 13.95 -1.73
C ASP A 226 -1.76 12.58 -1.64
N LEU A 227 -0.86 12.30 -2.58
CA LEU A 227 0.16 11.25 -2.44
C LEU A 227 1.52 11.90 -2.25
N GLU A 228 2.46 11.13 -1.73
CA GLU A 228 3.86 11.51 -1.69
C GLU A 228 4.65 10.77 -2.78
N LEU A 229 5.18 11.51 -3.76
CA LEU A 229 6.06 10.95 -4.78
C LEU A 229 7.50 10.90 -4.27
N VAL A 230 8.05 9.69 -4.18
CA VAL A 230 9.41 9.43 -3.72
C VAL A 230 10.30 8.99 -4.90
N LEU A 231 11.40 9.69 -5.12
CA LEU A 231 12.39 9.35 -6.14
C LEU A 231 13.73 8.99 -5.52
N LEU A 232 14.23 7.78 -5.75
CA LEU A 232 15.55 7.34 -5.28
C LEU A 232 16.63 7.55 -6.34
N ARG A 233 17.54 8.52 -6.13
CA ARG A 233 18.62 8.85 -7.09
C ARG A 233 19.95 8.15 -6.82
N ARG A 234 20.22 7.74 -5.58
CA ARG A 234 21.47 7.08 -5.18
C ARG A 234 21.19 5.92 -4.25
N ARG A 235 21.85 4.78 -4.48
CA ARG A 235 21.70 3.57 -3.66
C ARG A 235 22.59 3.57 -2.41
N PHE A 236 23.70 4.31 -2.45
CA PHE A 236 24.72 4.31 -1.40
C PHE A 236 24.22 5.05 -0.15
N GLY A 237 24.30 4.39 1.01
CA GLY A 237 23.90 4.94 2.31
C GLY A 237 22.56 4.40 2.80
N LEU A 238 21.56 4.25 1.92
CA LEU A 238 20.17 3.91 2.30
C LEU A 238 20.06 2.72 3.26
N ALA A 239 20.81 1.65 3.02
CA ALA A 239 20.85 0.47 3.89
C ALA A 239 21.34 0.78 5.32
N LEU A 240 22.43 1.56 5.43
CA LEU A 240 23.01 1.99 6.69
C LEU A 240 22.09 2.98 7.40
N ASP A 241 21.50 3.89 6.64
CA ASP A 241 20.60 4.93 7.12
C ASP A 241 19.30 4.35 7.68
N VAL A 242 18.69 3.40 6.96
CA VAL A 242 17.54 2.61 7.45
C VAL A 242 17.93 1.78 8.68
N ALA A 243 19.08 1.09 8.65
CA ALA A 243 19.51 0.21 9.75
C ALA A 243 19.89 0.96 11.04
N THR A 244 20.39 2.19 10.93
CA THR A 244 20.81 3.01 12.07
C THR A 244 19.74 4.00 12.54
N GLY A 245 18.60 4.06 11.85
CA GLY A 245 17.61 5.15 12.02
C GLY A 245 18.18 6.52 11.65
N ASN A 246 19.38 6.56 11.05
CA ASN A 246 20.04 7.78 10.62
C ASN A 246 19.37 8.25 9.34
N ARG A 247 18.47 9.22 9.46
CA ARG A 247 17.70 9.76 8.34
C ARG A 247 18.54 10.63 7.37
N ASN A 248 19.84 10.78 7.58
CA ASN A 248 20.73 11.57 6.70
C ASN A 248 20.88 10.97 5.28
N GLY A 249 20.66 9.66 5.10
CA GLY A 249 20.60 9.00 3.79
C GLY A 249 19.45 9.40 2.89
N LEU A 250 18.39 9.96 3.49
CA LEU A 250 17.23 10.50 2.78
C LEU A 250 17.60 11.71 1.90
N ALA A 251 18.83 12.25 2.01
CA ALA A 251 19.37 13.22 1.05
C ALA A 251 19.43 12.69 -0.41
N SER A 252 19.31 11.37 -0.59
CA SER A 252 19.22 10.74 -1.91
C SER A 252 17.78 10.58 -2.44
N LEU A 253 16.80 10.93 -1.61
CA LEU A 253 15.38 10.94 -1.97
C LEU A 253 14.96 12.36 -2.34
N ARG A 254 14.25 12.49 -3.45
CA ARG A 254 13.40 13.67 -3.69
C ARG A 254 11.97 13.27 -3.38
N GLN A 255 11.25 14.19 -2.76
CA GLN A 255 9.89 14.00 -2.28
C GLN A 255 9.04 15.17 -2.74
N TRP A 256 7.84 14.88 -3.23
CA TRP A 256 6.86 15.88 -3.63
C TRP A 256 5.47 15.39 -3.21
N PRO A 257 4.72 16.19 -2.42
CA PRO A 257 3.29 15.99 -2.32
C PRO A 257 2.62 16.41 -3.63
N GLY A 258 1.51 15.78 -3.96
CA GLY A 258 0.73 16.10 -5.15
C GLY A 258 -0.42 15.13 -5.38
N ARG A 259 -1.28 15.44 -6.33
CA ARG A 259 -2.51 14.68 -6.58
C ARG A 259 -2.44 13.83 -7.83
N GLU A 260 -1.66 14.29 -8.80
CA GLU A 260 -1.44 13.61 -10.06
C GLU A 260 0.03 13.66 -10.44
N PHE A 261 0.58 12.49 -10.79
CA PHE A 261 1.95 12.33 -11.22
C PHE A 261 1.95 11.54 -12.52
N SER A 262 2.62 12.03 -13.55
CA SER A 262 2.91 11.22 -14.74
C SER A 262 4.41 11.03 -14.89
N PHE A 263 4.80 9.93 -15.53
CA PHE A 263 6.19 9.62 -15.77
C PHE A 263 6.41 9.04 -17.17
N GLU A 264 7.58 9.33 -17.73
CA GLU A 264 8.11 8.69 -18.93
C GLU A 264 9.53 8.17 -18.66
N LEU A 265 9.84 6.97 -19.14
CA LEU A 265 11.08 6.24 -18.89
C LEU A 265 11.85 5.99 -20.19
N ASP A 266 13.18 6.09 -20.10
CA ASP A 266 14.08 5.81 -21.23
C ASP A 266 14.09 4.33 -21.66
N GLN A 267 13.65 3.43 -20.78
CA GLN A 267 13.57 1.99 -20.98
C GLN A 267 12.36 1.38 -20.25
N PRO A 268 11.86 0.18 -20.65
CA PRO A 268 10.82 -0.50 -19.90
C PRO A 268 11.32 -0.90 -18.51
N VAL A 269 10.61 -0.54 -17.45
CA VAL A 269 10.93 -0.86 -16.04
C VAL A 269 9.75 -1.59 -15.41
N LEU A 270 10.01 -2.53 -14.50
CA LEU A 270 8.95 -3.25 -13.78
C LEU A 270 8.16 -2.27 -12.89
N ALA A 271 6.84 -2.33 -13.02
CA ALA A 271 5.86 -1.62 -12.20
C ALA A 271 5.25 -2.55 -11.14
N GLU A 272 4.88 -1.97 -10.00
CA GLU A 272 4.20 -2.66 -8.90
C GLU A 272 3.08 -1.81 -8.29
N LEU A 273 2.12 -2.50 -7.66
CA LEU A 273 1.06 -1.92 -6.84
C LEU A 273 0.94 -2.72 -5.55
N ASP A 274 1.13 -2.07 -4.40
CA ASP A 274 1.17 -2.69 -3.07
C ASP A 274 2.11 -3.91 -2.97
N GLY A 275 3.21 -3.88 -3.72
CA GLY A 275 4.20 -4.96 -3.80
C GLY A 275 3.88 -6.10 -4.78
N ASP A 276 2.73 -6.05 -5.46
CA ASP A 276 2.39 -7.00 -6.51
C ASP A 276 2.86 -6.48 -7.89
N PRO A 277 3.60 -7.28 -8.68
CA PRO A 277 4.08 -6.85 -9.99
C PRO A 277 2.93 -6.75 -11.00
N VAL A 278 2.90 -5.67 -11.78
CA VAL A 278 1.90 -5.44 -12.84
C VAL A 278 2.45 -5.79 -14.22
N GLY A 279 3.74 -5.53 -14.45
CA GLY A 279 4.39 -5.70 -15.74
C GLY A 279 5.46 -4.64 -15.97
N ARG A 280 6.15 -4.70 -17.11
CA ARG A 280 7.12 -3.65 -17.48
C ARG A 280 6.43 -2.54 -18.22
N THR A 281 6.79 -1.29 -17.90
CA THR A 281 6.21 -0.12 -18.52
C THR A 281 7.26 0.94 -18.85
N ARG A 282 6.98 1.79 -19.84
CA ARG A 282 7.75 2.99 -20.19
C ARG A 282 7.05 4.28 -19.77
N SER A 283 5.76 4.25 -19.50
CA SER A 283 5.00 5.43 -19.11
C SER A 283 3.86 5.08 -18.17
N GLY A 284 3.43 6.06 -17.39
CA GLY A 284 2.27 5.86 -16.56
C GLY A 284 1.85 7.13 -15.85
N ARG A 285 0.73 7.01 -15.14
CA ARG A 285 0.23 8.02 -14.23
C ARG A 285 -0.14 7.39 -12.91
N PHE A 286 0.08 8.14 -11.84
CA PHE A 286 -0.47 7.92 -10.51
C PHE A 286 -1.41 9.08 -10.19
N GLY A 287 -2.51 8.78 -9.51
CA GLY A 287 -3.45 9.79 -9.03
C GLY A 287 -4.03 9.38 -7.69
N VAL A 288 -4.83 10.26 -7.09
CA VAL A 288 -5.52 9.99 -5.84
C VAL A 288 -7.01 10.28 -5.97
N ASP A 289 -7.80 9.42 -5.33
CA ASP A 289 -9.22 9.55 -5.14
C ASP A 289 -9.50 9.89 -3.67
N PRO A 290 -9.67 11.19 -3.33
CA PRO A 290 -9.73 11.61 -1.94
C PRO A 290 -10.97 11.09 -1.21
N GLY A 291 -10.78 10.50 -0.04
CA GLY A 291 -11.83 9.99 0.84
C GLY A 291 -12.73 8.93 0.19
N ALA A 292 -12.26 8.25 -0.86
CA ALA A 292 -13.09 7.38 -1.67
C ALA A 292 -13.39 6.02 -1.02
N LEU A 293 -12.71 5.64 0.07
CA LEU A 293 -12.95 4.38 0.78
C LEU A 293 -13.28 4.62 2.24
N LEU A 294 -14.45 4.14 2.69
CA LEU A 294 -14.87 4.25 4.09
C LEU A 294 -14.40 3.04 4.88
N VAL A 295 -13.38 3.18 5.72
CA VAL A 295 -12.78 2.07 6.49
C VAL A 295 -13.19 2.07 7.97
N ARG A 296 -13.30 0.88 8.55
CA ARG A 296 -13.55 0.65 9.98
C ARG A 296 -12.24 0.69 10.77
N LEU A 297 -12.13 1.61 11.72
CA LEU A 297 -10.96 1.80 12.57
C LEU A 297 -11.23 1.55 14.06
N PRO A 298 -10.19 1.20 14.84
CA PRO A 298 -10.30 1.08 16.29
C PRO A 298 -10.74 2.41 16.95
N VAL A 299 -11.34 2.30 18.14
CA VAL A 299 -11.71 3.44 18.99
C VAL A 299 -10.98 3.32 20.33
N PRO A 300 -10.17 4.32 20.74
CA PRO A 300 -9.81 5.52 19.98
C PRO A 300 -8.96 5.18 18.74
N THR A 301 -8.91 6.10 17.77
CA THR A 301 -8.05 5.94 16.59
C THR A 301 -6.60 5.74 17.06
N PRO A 302 -5.90 4.70 16.60
CA PRO A 302 -4.50 4.50 16.96
C PRO A 302 -3.64 5.60 16.34
N ARG A 303 -2.49 5.90 16.97
CA ARG A 303 -1.38 6.54 16.26
C ARG A 303 -0.75 5.48 15.37
N SER A 304 -0.79 5.68 14.07
CA SER A 304 -0.24 4.77 13.08
C SER A 304 0.39 5.54 11.93
N PRO A 305 1.37 4.96 11.22
CA PRO A 305 2.10 5.68 10.18
C PRO A 305 1.21 6.25 9.07
N GLY A 306 0.10 5.60 8.75
CA GLY A 306 -0.82 6.07 7.72
C GLY A 306 -1.74 7.20 8.17
N LEU A 307 -1.95 7.46 9.46
CA LEU A 307 -2.98 8.39 9.96
C LEU A 307 -2.42 9.64 10.65
N THR A 308 -1.11 9.69 10.86
CA THR A 308 -0.43 10.83 11.48
C THR A 308 0.82 11.15 10.67
N PRO A 309 1.00 12.41 10.21
CA PRO A 309 2.26 12.82 9.63
C PRO A 309 3.39 12.58 10.63
N HIS A 310 4.51 12.06 10.16
CA HIS A 310 5.75 12.05 10.92
C HIS A 310 6.54 13.29 10.54
N ASP A 311 7.16 13.98 11.52
CA ASP A 311 7.99 15.17 11.26
C ASP A 311 8.98 14.87 10.12
N SER A 312 8.69 15.39 8.93
CA SER A 312 9.50 15.20 7.73
C SER A 312 10.42 16.41 7.56
N VAL A 313 11.71 16.14 7.36
CA VAL A 313 12.69 17.15 7.00
C VAL A 313 12.57 17.35 5.49
N ILE A 314 12.00 18.48 5.08
CA ILE A 314 12.10 18.95 3.69
C ILE A 314 13.58 19.25 3.43
N VAL A 315 14.24 18.44 2.60
CA VAL A 315 15.61 18.70 2.17
C VAL A 315 15.55 19.62 0.95
N ASP A 316 15.95 20.88 1.13
CA ASP A 316 16.08 21.83 0.03
C ASP A 316 17.16 21.36 -0.96
N THR A 317 16.72 20.93 -2.14
CA THR A 317 17.59 20.38 -3.19
C THR A 317 18.25 21.47 -4.05
N SER A 318 17.87 22.74 -3.90
CA SER A 318 18.45 23.85 -4.67
C SER A 318 19.95 24.06 -4.37
N ALA A 319 20.41 23.66 -3.17
CA ALA A 319 21.81 23.78 -2.77
C ALA A 319 22.73 22.66 -3.31
N ILE A 320 22.18 21.52 -3.75
CA ILE A 320 22.97 20.34 -4.13
C ILE A 320 23.52 20.43 -5.56
N ALA A 321 22.90 21.24 -6.43
CA ALA A 321 23.41 21.52 -7.78
C ALA A 321 24.84 22.10 -7.77
N THR A 322 25.24 22.76 -6.68
CA THR A 322 26.55 23.40 -6.50
C THR A 322 27.67 22.44 -6.07
N LEU A 323 27.38 21.17 -5.75
CA LEU A 323 28.35 20.22 -5.18
C LEU A 323 28.76 19.07 -6.12
N LEU A 324 28.27 19.06 -7.36
CA LEU A 324 28.73 18.09 -8.36
C LEU A 324 30.03 18.59 -9.01
N PRO A 325 31.13 17.82 -8.99
CA PRO A 325 32.30 18.16 -9.78
C PRO A 325 31.93 18.10 -11.27
N GLU A 326 32.37 19.11 -12.03
CA GLU A 326 32.17 19.11 -13.47
C GLU A 326 32.78 17.86 -14.11
N PRO A 327 32.14 17.30 -15.15
CA PRO A 327 32.68 16.13 -15.83
C PRO A 327 34.08 16.44 -16.37
N PRO A 328 35.03 15.49 -16.29
CA PRO A 328 36.38 15.72 -16.75
C PRO A 328 36.37 16.05 -18.25
N SER A 329 37.01 17.17 -18.60
CA SER A 329 37.22 17.59 -19.97
C SER A 329 38.11 16.57 -20.71
N SER A 330 37.53 15.99 -21.76
CA SER A 330 38.09 15.20 -22.88
C SER A 330 39.50 14.60 -22.71
#